data_AF-A0AA39CZC7-F1
#
_entry.id   AF-A0AA39CZC7-F1
#
_cell.length_a   1.000
_cell.length_b   1.000
_cell.length_c   1.000
_cell.angle_alpha   90.00
_cell.angle_beta   90.00
_cell.angle_gamma   90.00
#
_symmetry.space_group_name_H-M   'P 1'
#
loop_
_entity.id
_entity.type
_entity.pdbx_description
1 polymer ?
#
loop_
_entity_poly.entity_id
_entity_poly.type
_entity_poly.pdbx_seq_one_letter_code
_entity_poly.pdbx_strand_id
1 'polypeptide(L)'
;MDDETITSLKAAFIRSQVRHLSTPLEPLTDWREQVPEAPEGGGHLSDKVVQDVVTKVNEKIKQHNRMVFSQQSQRHVAEQIETLHWNAVNVELDEAELDTSVLRRDADLTNSSMIEALPEEFDDLLIRSGERPASADEAQTYNGLRNELLKHSQHRDALKRSLAEYQTLQKLMAPLDDPQTNVQPNLVTRDGELSKELDRTRVLLARVAKRVADVNNTTRSARANVPKQRLTDEQKLAAVLDPT
;
A
#
# COMPACT_ATOMS: atom_id res chain seq x y z
N MET A 1 -12.09 8.26 4.74
CA MET A 1 -11.70 7.12 3.91
C MET A 1 -11.38 6.05 4.92
N ASP A 2 -12.41 5.30 5.33
CA ASP A 2 -12.23 4.30 6.37
C ASP A 2 -11.47 3.15 5.73
N ASP A 3 -10.30 2.79 6.27
CA ASP A 3 -9.49 1.70 5.76
C ASP A 3 -10.34 0.41 5.77
N GLU A 4 -10.61 -0.11 4.58
CA GLU A 4 -11.48 -1.26 4.42
C GLU A 4 -10.78 -2.51 4.99
N THR A 5 -11.20 -2.95 6.17
CA THR A 5 -10.57 -4.11 6.83
C THR A 5 -10.86 -5.40 6.06
N ILE A 6 -9.96 -6.39 6.17
CA ILE A 6 -10.12 -7.72 5.52
C ILE A 6 -11.46 -8.37 5.91
N THR A 7 -11.86 -8.24 7.18
CA THR A 7 -13.17 -8.68 7.66
C THR A 7 -14.32 -7.97 6.95
N SER A 8 -14.19 -6.66 6.69
CA SER A 8 -15.19 -5.86 5.98
C SER A 8 -15.35 -6.34 4.54
N LEU A 9 -14.25 -6.60 3.84
CA LEU A 9 -14.25 -7.15 2.47
C LEU A 9 -14.92 -8.52 2.41
N LYS A 10 -14.56 -9.43 3.33
CA LYS A 10 -15.19 -10.76 3.44
C LYS A 10 -16.68 -10.65 3.73
N ALA A 11 -17.08 -9.78 4.65
CA ALA A 11 -18.49 -9.53 4.95
C ALA A 11 -19.24 -8.90 3.76
N ALA A 12 -18.60 -8.00 3.00
CA ALA A 12 -19.18 -7.40 1.79
C ALA A 12 -19.38 -8.45 0.68
N PHE A 13 -18.45 -9.38 0.52
CA PHE A 13 -18.62 -10.52 -0.37
C PHE A 13 -19.78 -11.42 0.05
N ILE A 14 -19.89 -11.78 1.34
CA ILE A 14 -21.02 -12.58 1.82
C ILE A 14 -22.35 -11.85 1.58
N ARG A 15 -22.40 -10.53 1.82
CA ARG A 15 -23.58 -9.71 1.51
C ARG A 15 -23.97 -9.78 0.03
N SER A 16 -23.00 -9.73 -0.88
CA SER A 16 -23.29 -9.81 -2.32
C SER A 16 -23.85 -11.17 -2.71
N GLN A 17 -23.31 -12.26 -2.15
CA GLN A 17 -23.84 -13.61 -2.38
C GLN A 17 -25.25 -13.80 -1.79
N VAL A 18 -25.49 -13.31 -0.57
CA VAL A 18 -26.84 -13.33 0.04
C VAL A 18 -27.82 -12.50 -0.78
N ARG A 19 -27.38 -11.40 -1.41
CA ARG A 19 -28.22 -10.63 -2.32
C ARG A 19 -28.65 -11.45 -3.55
N HIS A 20 -27.74 -12.23 -4.13
CA HIS A 20 -28.09 -13.14 -5.23
C HIS A 20 -29.10 -14.22 -4.77
N LEU A 21 -28.90 -14.81 -3.59
CA LEU A 21 -29.80 -15.84 -3.03
C LEU A 21 -31.16 -15.29 -2.58
N SER A 22 -31.28 -13.98 -2.37
CA SER A 22 -32.54 -13.33 -2.00
C SER A 22 -33.29 -12.75 -3.19
N THR A 23 -32.83 -13.03 -4.42
CA THR A 23 -33.56 -12.69 -5.64
C THR A 23 -34.93 -13.37 -5.62
N PRO A 24 -36.03 -12.62 -5.85
CA PRO A 24 -37.36 -13.21 -5.86
C PRO A 24 -37.48 -14.23 -7.00
N LEU A 25 -38.19 -15.32 -6.74
CA LEU A 25 -38.54 -16.28 -7.77
C LEU A 25 -39.64 -15.68 -8.64
N GLU A 26 -39.43 -15.71 -9.94
CA GLU A 26 -40.44 -15.40 -10.94
C GLU A 26 -40.97 -16.70 -11.55
N PRO A 27 -42.28 -16.77 -11.88
CA PRO A 27 -42.81 -17.93 -12.58
C PRO A 27 -42.13 -18.06 -13.95
N LEU A 28 -41.74 -19.27 -14.32
CA LEU A 28 -41.12 -19.56 -15.61
C LEU A 28 -42.10 -19.18 -16.75
N THR A 29 -41.70 -18.42 -17.76
CA THR A 29 -42.61 -17.90 -18.80
C THR A 29 -43.47 -18.99 -19.48
N ASP A 30 -42.91 -20.21 -19.61
CA ASP A 30 -43.55 -21.34 -20.29
C ASP A 30 -44.02 -22.44 -19.30
N TRP A 31 -44.25 -22.09 -18.02
CA TRP A 31 -44.66 -23.07 -17.00
C TRP A 31 -45.92 -23.85 -17.39
N ARG A 32 -46.78 -23.26 -18.23
CA ARG A 32 -48.03 -23.86 -18.72
C ARG A 32 -47.80 -25.04 -19.67
N GLU A 33 -46.73 -25.01 -20.46
CA GLU A 33 -46.39 -26.06 -21.42
C GLU A 33 -45.77 -27.29 -20.74
N GLN A 34 -45.28 -27.10 -19.52
CA GLN A 34 -44.59 -28.12 -18.73
C GLN A 34 -45.52 -28.84 -17.72
N VAL A 35 -46.73 -28.33 -17.52
CA VAL A 35 -47.72 -28.95 -16.62
C VAL A 35 -48.58 -29.93 -17.42
N PRO A 36 -48.54 -31.24 -17.11
CA PRO A 36 -49.42 -32.22 -17.74
C PRO A 36 -50.89 -31.84 -17.54
N GLU A 37 -51.73 -32.00 -18.57
CA GLU A 37 -53.17 -31.83 -18.40
C GLU A 37 -53.68 -32.81 -17.34
N ALA A 38 -54.41 -32.29 -16.36
CA ALA A 38 -54.93 -33.09 -15.26
C ALA A 38 -55.92 -34.13 -15.83
N PRO A 39 -55.83 -35.42 -15.42
CA PRO A 39 -56.51 -36.50 -16.13
C PRO A 39 -58.05 -36.50 -16.02
N GLU A 40 -58.68 -35.68 -15.20
CA GLU A 40 -60.15 -35.60 -15.14
C GLU A 40 -60.64 -34.19 -14.78
N GLY A 41 -61.19 -33.46 -15.76
CA GLY A 41 -62.12 -32.32 -15.58
C GLY A 41 -61.64 -31.09 -14.79
N GLY A 42 -60.47 -31.12 -14.17
CA GLY A 42 -59.85 -30.00 -13.47
C GLY A 42 -59.08 -29.15 -14.47
N GLY A 43 -59.65 -28.02 -14.88
CA GLY A 43 -58.99 -27.08 -15.80
C GLY A 43 -57.61 -26.63 -15.31
N HIS A 44 -56.82 -26.06 -16.23
CA HIS A 44 -55.47 -25.57 -15.94
C HIS A 44 -55.42 -24.70 -14.67
N LEU A 45 -54.32 -24.83 -13.90
CA LEU A 45 -54.07 -24.00 -12.73
C LEU A 45 -54.28 -22.51 -13.08
N SER A 46 -55.10 -21.83 -12.29
CA SER A 46 -55.38 -20.41 -12.49
C SER A 46 -54.12 -19.60 -12.23
N ASP A 47 -53.84 -18.63 -13.12
CA ASP A 47 -52.71 -17.72 -13.03
C ASP A 47 -52.65 -17.00 -11.67
N LYS A 48 -53.83 -16.69 -11.13
CA LYS A 48 -53.97 -16.04 -9.81
C LYS A 48 -53.48 -16.93 -8.67
N VAL A 49 -53.71 -18.24 -8.76
CA VAL A 49 -53.27 -19.20 -7.74
C VAL A 49 -51.76 -19.36 -7.79
N VAL A 50 -51.19 -19.46 -9.00
CA VAL A 50 -49.72 -19.52 -9.17
C VAL A 50 -49.06 -18.25 -8.67
N GLN A 51 -49.60 -17.09 -9.01
CA GLN A 51 -49.08 -15.81 -8.52
C GLN A 51 -49.17 -15.70 -6.98
N ASP A 52 -50.27 -16.12 -6.36
CA ASP A 52 -50.43 -16.12 -4.90
C ASP A 52 -49.49 -17.12 -4.20
N VAL A 53 -49.22 -18.27 -4.81
CA VAL A 53 -48.22 -19.22 -4.30
C VAL A 53 -46.81 -18.64 -4.42
N VAL A 54 -46.47 -18.03 -5.56
CA VAL A 54 -45.16 -17.40 -5.78
C VAL A 54 -44.93 -16.24 -4.81
N THR A 55 -45.92 -15.39 -4.56
CA THR A 55 -45.81 -14.31 -3.57
C THR A 55 -45.60 -14.86 -2.16
N LYS A 56 -46.37 -15.86 -1.74
CA LYS A 56 -46.22 -16.52 -0.43
C LYS A 56 -44.85 -17.19 -0.27
N VAL A 57 -44.35 -17.86 -1.31
CA VAL A 57 -43.02 -18.48 -1.31
C VAL A 57 -41.94 -17.41 -1.20
N ASN A 58 -42.03 -16.33 -1.97
CA ASN A 58 -41.10 -15.21 -1.90
C ASN A 58 -41.11 -14.52 -0.53
N GLU A 59 -42.27 -14.40 0.12
CA GLU A 59 -42.39 -13.91 1.50
C GLU A 59 -41.67 -14.83 2.50
N LYS A 60 -41.86 -16.15 2.37
CA LYS A 60 -41.17 -17.15 3.21
C LYS A 60 -39.66 -17.13 3.01
N ILE A 61 -39.19 -16.98 1.77
CA ILE A 61 -37.77 -16.84 1.44
C ILE A 61 -37.20 -15.56 2.07
N LYS A 62 -37.90 -14.42 1.97
CA LYS A 62 -37.49 -13.18 2.63
C LYS A 62 -37.42 -13.33 4.16
N GLN A 63 -38.40 -13.99 4.76
CA GLN A 63 -38.44 -14.24 6.20
C GLN A 63 -37.25 -15.11 6.64
N HIS A 64 -36.98 -16.20 5.92
CA HIS A 64 -35.85 -17.09 6.17
C HIS A 64 -34.50 -16.37 6.01
N ASN A 65 -34.32 -15.66 4.89
CA ASN A 65 -33.09 -14.93 4.61
C ASN A 65 -32.79 -13.85 5.66
N ARG A 66 -33.81 -13.16 6.17
CA ARG A 66 -33.65 -12.21 7.29
C ARG A 66 -33.17 -12.89 8.57
N MET A 67 -33.71 -14.08 8.87
CA MET A 67 -33.41 -14.81 10.11
C MET A 67 -32.01 -15.44 10.06
N VAL A 68 -31.64 -16.08 8.96
CA VAL A 68 -30.38 -16.82 8.81
C VAL A 68 -29.21 -15.90 8.44
N PHE A 69 -29.43 -15.01 7.47
CA PHE A 69 -28.40 -14.11 6.96
C PHE A 69 -28.54 -12.70 7.56
N SER A 70 -28.64 -12.61 8.89
CA SER A 70 -28.60 -11.32 9.57
C SER A 70 -27.24 -10.63 9.36
N GLN A 71 -27.19 -9.30 9.44
CA GLN A 71 -25.93 -8.56 9.27
C GLN A 71 -24.86 -8.97 10.29
N GLN A 72 -25.28 -9.30 11.51
CA GLN A 72 -24.41 -9.80 12.57
C GLN A 72 -23.89 -11.21 12.27
N SER A 73 -24.76 -12.10 11.77
CA SER A 73 -24.39 -13.46 11.31
C SER A 73 -23.34 -13.39 10.19
N GLN A 74 -23.58 -12.56 9.18
CA GLN A 74 -22.66 -12.39 8.05
C GLN A 74 -21.28 -11.86 8.50
N ARG A 75 -21.25 -10.91 9.44
CA ARG A 75 -20.00 -10.39 10.01
C ARG A 75 -19.29 -11.46 10.85
N HIS A 76 -20.02 -12.19 11.67
CA HIS A 76 -19.44 -13.25 12.51
C HIS A 76 -18.87 -14.40 11.66
N VAL A 77 -19.54 -14.78 10.57
CA VAL A 77 -18.99 -15.76 9.61
C VAL A 77 -17.74 -15.22 8.92
N ALA A 78 -17.72 -13.94 8.54
CA ALA A 78 -16.52 -13.31 7.98
C ALA A 78 -15.34 -13.34 8.97
N GLU A 79 -15.59 -13.05 10.25
CA GLU A 79 -14.61 -13.14 11.34
C GLU A 79 -14.12 -14.59 11.52
N GLN A 80 -15.02 -15.59 11.49
CA GLN A 80 -14.62 -17.01 11.57
C GLN A 80 -13.78 -17.46 10.38
N ILE A 81 -14.13 -17.05 9.16
CA ILE A 81 -13.32 -17.36 7.97
C ILE A 81 -11.95 -16.72 8.10
N GLU A 82 -11.90 -15.52 8.66
CA GLU A 82 -10.64 -14.85 8.95
C GLU A 82 -9.81 -15.57 10.01
N THR A 83 -10.39 -15.97 11.14
CA THR A 83 -9.66 -16.74 12.17
C THR A 83 -9.21 -18.09 11.65
N LEU A 84 -10.05 -18.81 10.88
CA LEU A 84 -9.67 -20.07 10.26
C LEU A 84 -8.54 -19.89 9.24
N HIS A 85 -8.58 -18.84 8.43
CA HIS A 85 -7.50 -18.52 7.52
C HIS A 85 -6.21 -18.21 8.26
N TRP A 86 -6.26 -17.38 9.30
CA TRP A 86 -5.09 -17.09 10.13
C TRP A 86 -4.57 -18.32 10.85
N ASN A 87 -5.45 -19.21 11.32
CA ASN A 87 -5.04 -20.47 11.93
C ASN A 87 -4.39 -21.41 10.91
N ALA A 88 -4.93 -21.49 9.68
CA ALA A 88 -4.34 -22.28 8.60
C ALA A 88 -2.98 -21.71 8.20
N VAL A 89 -2.86 -20.39 8.04
CA VAL A 89 -1.59 -19.71 7.77
C VAL A 89 -0.61 -19.92 8.92
N ASN A 90 -1.04 -19.86 10.18
CA ASN A 90 -0.17 -20.12 11.32
C ASN A 90 0.27 -21.58 11.38
N VAL A 91 -0.62 -22.53 11.08
CA VAL A 91 -0.25 -23.95 10.98
C VAL A 91 0.70 -24.17 9.82
N GLU A 92 0.49 -23.55 8.66
CA GLU A 92 1.44 -23.60 7.54
C GLU A 92 2.76 -22.88 7.87
N LEU A 93 2.74 -21.83 8.69
CA LEU A 93 3.96 -21.14 9.15
C LEU A 93 4.70 -21.99 10.18
N ASP A 94 4.01 -22.61 11.14
CA ASP A 94 4.61 -23.52 12.12
C ASP A 94 5.12 -24.79 11.43
N GLU A 95 4.36 -25.34 10.47
CA GLU A 95 4.80 -26.43 9.61
C GLU A 95 5.93 -26.00 8.67
N ALA A 96 5.99 -24.76 8.17
CA ALA A 96 7.10 -24.24 7.37
C ALA A 96 8.31 -23.77 8.20
N GLU A 97 8.14 -23.53 9.50
CA GLU A 97 9.25 -23.30 10.44
C GLU A 97 9.91 -24.65 10.79
N LEU A 98 9.14 -25.75 10.71
CA LEU A 98 9.59 -27.13 10.86
C LEU A 98 10.10 -27.74 9.52
N ASP A 99 9.40 -27.48 8.40
CA ASP A 99 9.79 -27.80 7.02
C ASP A 99 10.39 -26.55 6.38
N THR A 100 11.72 -26.51 6.34
CA THR A 100 12.53 -25.47 5.68
C THR A 100 12.33 -25.38 4.15
N SER A 101 11.10 -25.49 3.62
CA SER A 101 10.81 -25.30 2.21
C SER A 101 11.12 -23.85 1.83
N VAL A 102 12.12 -23.69 0.96
CA VAL A 102 12.60 -22.38 0.47
C VAL A 102 11.49 -21.62 -0.29
N LEU A 103 10.44 -22.34 -0.72
CA LEU A 103 9.33 -21.80 -1.48
C LEU A 103 8.01 -22.06 -0.77
N ARG A 104 7.41 -21.00 -0.23
CA ARG A 104 6.02 -21.05 0.20
C ARG A 104 5.11 -21.31 -1.01
N ARG A 105 4.01 -22.04 -0.84
CA ARG A 105 3.04 -22.29 -1.93
C ARG A 105 2.43 -21.01 -2.52
N ASP A 106 2.42 -19.93 -1.74
CA ASP A 106 1.97 -18.59 -2.12
C ASP A 106 3.12 -17.65 -2.54
N ALA A 107 4.34 -18.18 -2.74
CA ALA A 107 5.48 -17.36 -3.14
C ALA A 107 5.25 -16.73 -4.52
N ASP A 108 5.17 -15.40 -4.53
CA ASP A 108 5.02 -14.63 -5.75
C ASP A 108 6.35 -14.59 -6.54
N LEU A 109 6.42 -15.43 -7.57
CA LEU A 109 7.53 -15.54 -8.51
C LEU A 109 7.68 -14.33 -9.45
N THR A 110 6.95 -13.24 -9.22
CA THR A 110 7.22 -11.97 -9.89
C THR A 110 8.22 -11.10 -9.14
N ASN A 111 8.49 -11.33 -7.85
CA ASN A 111 9.42 -10.47 -7.10
C ASN A 111 10.89 -10.85 -7.34
N SER A 112 11.74 -9.89 -7.76
CA SER A 112 13.16 -10.19 -8.08
C SER A 112 13.91 -10.81 -6.89
N SER A 113 13.66 -10.33 -5.68
CA SER A 113 14.28 -10.86 -4.46
C SER A 113 13.89 -12.32 -4.17
N MET A 114 12.64 -12.70 -4.47
CA MET A 114 12.17 -14.07 -4.31
C MET A 114 12.75 -14.97 -5.40
N ILE A 115 12.85 -14.45 -6.64
CA ILE A 115 13.46 -15.15 -7.77
C ILE A 115 14.95 -15.45 -7.50
N GLU A 116 15.67 -14.49 -6.93
CA GLU A 116 17.08 -14.63 -6.55
C GLU A 116 17.28 -15.61 -5.39
N ALA A 117 16.27 -15.76 -4.51
CA ALA A 117 16.30 -16.72 -3.41
C ALA A 117 16.02 -18.18 -3.85
N LEU A 118 15.67 -18.43 -5.12
CA LEU A 118 15.50 -19.80 -5.61
C LEU A 118 16.84 -20.56 -5.59
N PRO A 119 16.86 -21.80 -5.04
CA PRO A 119 18.03 -22.66 -5.06
C PRO A 119 18.56 -22.88 -6.47
N GLU A 120 19.87 -23.00 -6.58
CA GLU A 120 20.55 -23.25 -7.85
C GLU A 120 20.34 -24.67 -8.34
N GLU A 121 20.26 -25.65 -7.42
CA GLU A 121 20.00 -27.04 -7.75
C GLU A 121 18.61 -27.48 -7.29
N PHE A 122 17.99 -28.37 -8.05
CA PHE A 122 16.68 -28.94 -7.72
C PHE A 122 16.75 -29.86 -6.50
N ASP A 123 17.88 -30.53 -6.28
CA ASP A 123 18.10 -31.38 -5.11
C ASP A 123 18.05 -30.59 -3.79
N ASP A 124 18.44 -29.31 -3.79
CA ASP A 124 18.35 -28.47 -2.59
C ASP A 124 16.90 -28.13 -2.20
N LEU A 125 15.95 -28.22 -3.15
CA LEU A 125 14.51 -28.15 -2.88
C LEU A 125 13.99 -29.48 -2.30
N LEU A 126 14.54 -30.61 -2.74
CA LEU A 126 14.14 -31.95 -2.31
C LEU A 126 14.70 -32.35 -0.94
N ILE A 127 15.97 -32.00 -0.65
CA ILE A 127 16.64 -32.26 0.63
C ILE A 127 15.86 -31.65 1.80
N ARG A 128 15.09 -30.58 1.55
CA ARG A 128 14.29 -29.87 2.55
C ARG A 128 12.81 -30.27 2.58
N SER A 129 12.32 -30.97 1.56
CA SER A 129 10.92 -31.46 1.48
C SER A 129 10.79 -32.96 1.79
N GLY A 130 11.92 -33.67 1.99
CA GLY A 130 11.92 -35.09 2.37
C GLY A 130 11.45 -36.04 1.25
N GLU A 131 11.33 -35.54 0.03
CA GLU A 131 10.88 -36.30 -1.13
C GLU A 131 12.02 -37.12 -1.79
N ARG A 132 11.63 -38.04 -2.67
CA ARG A 132 12.51 -38.94 -3.44
C ARG A 132 13.62 -38.12 -4.14
N PRO A 133 14.86 -38.63 -4.28
CA PRO A 133 15.89 -37.96 -5.07
C PRO A 133 15.39 -37.68 -6.49
N ALA A 134 15.73 -36.51 -7.02
CA ALA A 134 15.29 -36.03 -8.31
C ALA A 134 15.60 -37.03 -9.43
N SER A 135 14.71 -37.12 -10.41
CA SER A 135 15.14 -37.62 -11.71
C SER A 135 16.08 -36.60 -12.37
N ALA A 136 17.13 -37.04 -13.05
CA ALA A 136 18.06 -36.15 -13.76
C ALA A 136 17.34 -35.23 -14.77
N ASP A 137 16.24 -35.72 -15.35
CA ASP A 137 15.41 -34.95 -16.27
C ASP A 137 14.68 -33.79 -15.57
N GLU A 138 14.18 -34.01 -14.35
CA GLU A 138 13.47 -32.99 -13.56
C GLU A 138 14.41 -31.86 -13.15
N ALA A 139 15.61 -32.20 -12.68
CA ALA A 139 16.64 -31.22 -12.35
C ALA A 139 17.01 -30.34 -13.56
N GLN A 140 17.14 -30.94 -14.74
CA GLN A 140 17.45 -30.20 -15.96
C GLN A 140 16.29 -29.27 -16.38
N THR A 141 15.04 -29.72 -16.25
CA THR A 141 13.87 -28.87 -16.56
C THR A 141 13.74 -27.69 -15.59
N TYR A 142 13.96 -27.93 -14.30
CA TYR A 142 13.97 -26.88 -13.28
C TYR A 142 15.04 -25.82 -13.58
N ASN A 143 16.27 -26.27 -13.85
CA ASN A 143 17.37 -25.36 -14.19
C ASN A 143 17.10 -24.57 -15.48
N GLY A 144 16.46 -25.19 -16.48
CA GLY A 144 15.99 -24.50 -17.68
C GLY A 144 15.00 -23.37 -17.36
N LEU A 145 13.93 -23.69 -16.63
CA LEU A 145 12.87 -22.75 -16.26
C LEU A 145 13.38 -21.63 -15.33
N ARG A 146 14.24 -21.95 -14.36
CA ARG A 146 14.87 -20.97 -13.47
C ARG A 146 15.68 -19.95 -14.25
N ASN A 147 16.45 -20.40 -15.23
CA ASN A 147 17.25 -19.52 -16.08
C ASN A 147 16.37 -18.62 -16.98
N GLU A 148 15.26 -19.15 -17.51
CA GLU A 148 14.28 -18.34 -18.24
C GLU A 148 13.64 -17.29 -17.33
N LEU A 149 13.24 -17.67 -16.11
CA LEU A 149 12.64 -16.77 -15.13
C LEU A 149 13.60 -15.62 -14.77
N LEU A 150 14.88 -15.93 -14.55
CA LEU A 150 15.92 -14.93 -14.28
C LEU A 150 16.14 -13.99 -15.48
N LYS A 151 16.12 -14.49 -16.71
CA LYS A 151 16.21 -13.64 -17.91
C LYS A 151 15.01 -12.69 -18.02
N HIS A 152 13.81 -13.20 -17.78
CA HIS A 152 12.59 -12.38 -17.83
C HIS A 152 12.54 -11.35 -16.69
N SER A 153 12.99 -11.70 -15.48
CA SER A 153 13.05 -10.75 -14.35
C SER A 153 14.04 -9.62 -14.63
N GLN A 154 15.24 -9.94 -15.13
CA GLN A 154 16.24 -8.95 -15.51
C GLN A 154 15.73 -8.02 -16.62
N HIS A 155 15.06 -8.57 -17.65
CA HIS A 155 14.49 -7.79 -18.74
C HIS A 155 13.41 -6.82 -18.24
N ARG A 156 12.51 -7.30 -17.39
CA ARG A 156 11.49 -6.45 -16.76
C ARG A 156 12.12 -5.33 -15.93
N ASP A 157 13.16 -5.64 -15.16
CA ASP A 157 13.78 -4.65 -14.29
C ASP A 157 14.57 -3.62 -15.11
N ALA A 158 15.16 -4.01 -16.24
CA ALA A 158 15.72 -3.06 -17.21
C ALA A 158 14.66 -2.12 -17.77
N LEU A 159 13.49 -2.64 -18.18
CA LEU A 159 12.37 -1.82 -18.65
C LEU A 159 11.85 -0.88 -17.57
N LYS A 160 11.75 -1.34 -16.31
CA LYS A 160 11.35 -0.49 -15.17
C LYS A 160 12.33 0.65 -14.95
N ARG A 161 13.65 0.41 -15.08
CA ARG A 161 14.68 1.45 -14.97
C ARG A 161 14.55 2.47 -16.10
N SER A 162 14.42 2.02 -17.35
CA SER A 162 14.20 2.91 -18.49
C SER A 162 12.94 3.76 -18.33
N LEU A 163 11.83 3.16 -17.89
CA LEU A 163 10.61 3.88 -17.60
C LEU A 163 10.81 4.94 -16.51
N ALA A 164 11.50 4.59 -15.42
CA ALA A 164 11.81 5.54 -14.35
C ALA A 164 12.66 6.72 -14.87
N GLU A 165 13.65 6.47 -15.73
CA GLU A 165 14.44 7.51 -16.40
C GLU A 165 13.57 8.41 -17.30
N TYR A 166 12.66 7.83 -18.09
CA TYR A 166 11.75 8.63 -18.92
C TYR A 166 10.78 9.45 -18.06
N GLN A 167 10.29 8.91 -16.94
CA GLN A 167 9.44 9.66 -16.02
C GLN A 167 10.19 10.79 -15.31
N THR A 168 11.46 10.58 -14.93
CA THR A 168 12.26 11.66 -14.33
C THR A 168 12.53 12.76 -15.36
N LEU A 169 12.85 12.39 -16.60
CA LEU A 169 13.03 13.33 -17.69
C LEU A 169 11.72 14.08 -18.01
N GLN A 170 10.58 13.38 -18.02
CA GLN A 170 9.27 14.01 -18.18
C GLN A 170 8.99 15.01 -17.05
N LYS A 171 9.31 14.68 -15.79
CA LYS A 171 9.17 15.62 -14.66
C LYS A 171 10.08 16.84 -14.80
N LEU A 172 11.29 16.68 -15.35
CA LEU A 172 12.20 17.79 -15.64
C LEU A 172 11.71 18.66 -16.80
N MET A 173 10.97 18.07 -17.74
CA MET A 173 10.36 18.79 -18.86
C MET A 173 9.02 19.43 -18.51
N ALA A 174 8.31 18.96 -17.49
CA ALA A 174 7.00 19.52 -17.09
C ALA A 174 7.02 21.04 -16.85
N PRO A 175 8.07 21.65 -16.27
CA PRO A 175 8.18 23.11 -16.19
C PRO A 175 8.30 23.84 -17.54
N LEU A 176 8.75 23.14 -18.59
CA LEU A 176 8.90 23.69 -19.93
C LEU A 176 7.61 23.65 -20.75
N ASP A 177 6.58 22.90 -20.30
CA ASP A 177 5.29 22.81 -21.00
C ASP A 177 4.55 24.16 -21.02
N ASP A 178 4.73 24.99 -19.98
CA ASP A 178 4.33 26.40 -19.96
C ASP A 178 5.53 27.31 -19.67
N PRO A 179 6.33 27.63 -20.71
CA PRO A 179 7.56 28.40 -20.53
C PRO A 179 7.28 29.85 -20.14
N GLN A 180 6.09 30.38 -20.44
CA GLN A 180 5.72 31.77 -20.10
C GLN A 180 5.47 31.93 -18.60
N THR A 181 4.82 30.95 -17.99
CA THR A 181 4.47 31.02 -16.57
C THR A 181 5.58 30.52 -15.65
N ASN A 182 6.37 29.53 -16.07
CA ASN A 182 7.30 28.85 -15.15
C ASN A 182 8.78 29.19 -15.40
N VAL A 183 9.20 29.34 -16.66
CA VAL A 183 10.61 29.58 -17.01
C VAL A 183 10.92 31.08 -17.05
N GLN A 184 10.09 31.88 -17.71
CA GLN A 184 10.33 33.31 -17.90
C GLN A 184 10.50 34.15 -16.62
N PRO A 185 9.70 33.98 -15.54
CA PRO A 185 9.90 34.77 -14.32
C PRO A 185 11.19 34.39 -13.56
N ASN A 186 11.69 33.17 -13.77
CA ASN A 186 12.91 32.63 -13.16
C ASN A 186 14.18 32.93 -13.97
N LEU A 187 14.10 33.61 -15.11
CA LEU A 187 15.26 34.04 -15.88
C LEU A 187 15.86 35.33 -15.29
N VAL A 188 17.19 35.37 -15.15
CA VAL A 188 17.95 36.59 -14.81
C VAL A 188 17.99 37.49 -16.04
N THR A 189 16.92 38.22 -16.28
CA THR A 189 16.88 39.31 -17.26
C THR A 189 17.10 40.64 -16.55
N ARG A 190 17.59 41.66 -17.27
CA ARG A 190 18.00 42.97 -16.71
C ARG A 190 16.89 43.69 -15.93
N ASP A 191 15.62 43.31 -16.13
CA ASP A 191 14.45 43.85 -15.43
C ASP A 191 13.46 42.75 -14.97
N GLY A 192 13.93 41.49 -14.89
CA GLY A 192 13.12 40.32 -14.57
C GLY A 192 12.71 40.25 -13.10
N GLU A 193 11.66 39.50 -12.78
CA GLU A 193 11.16 39.35 -11.40
C GLU A 193 12.23 38.84 -10.44
N LEU A 194 13.04 37.86 -10.86
CA LEU A 194 14.18 37.37 -10.08
C LEU A 194 15.23 38.46 -9.78
N SER A 195 15.52 39.35 -10.73
CA SER A 195 16.47 40.47 -10.49
C SER A 195 15.94 41.43 -9.43
N LYS A 196 14.63 41.71 -9.45
CA LYS A 196 13.96 42.56 -8.45
C LYS A 196 13.99 41.91 -7.06
N GLU A 197 13.80 40.60 -6.97
CA GLU A 197 13.92 39.87 -5.71
C GLU A 197 15.38 39.79 -5.22
N LEU A 198 16.36 39.62 -6.13
CA LEU A 198 17.78 39.70 -5.77
C LEU A 198 18.18 41.09 -5.27
N ASP A 199 17.64 42.16 -5.85
CA ASP A 199 17.86 43.52 -5.35
C ASP A 199 17.20 43.74 -3.98
N ARG A 200 15.97 43.24 -3.77
CA ARG A 200 15.30 43.26 -2.46
C ARG A 200 16.11 42.51 -1.40
N THR A 201 16.60 41.32 -1.72
CA THR A 201 17.43 40.53 -0.80
C THR A 201 18.76 41.23 -0.53
N ARG A 202 19.39 41.89 -1.51
CA ARG A 202 20.61 42.69 -1.30
C ARG A 202 20.38 43.85 -0.34
N VAL A 203 19.26 44.54 -0.45
CA VAL A 203 18.86 45.62 0.48
C VAL A 203 18.60 45.07 1.88
N LEU A 204 17.90 43.93 1.98
CA LEU A 204 17.65 43.25 3.26
C LEU A 204 18.96 42.77 3.91
N LEU A 205 19.88 42.18 3.15
CA LEU A 205 21.21 41.78 3.62
C LEU A 205 22.02 42.97 4.12
N ALA A 206 22.02 44.10 3.41
CA ALA A 206 22.68 45.31 3.87
C ALA A 206 22.09 45.81 5.20
N ARG A 207 20.76 45.75 5.35
CA ARG A 207 20.07 46.15 6.58
C ARG A 207 20.34 45.17 7.74
N VAL A 208 20.37 43.87 7.47
CA VAL A 208 20.70 42.83 8.45
C VAL A 208 22.16 42.96 8.88
N ALA A 209 23.09 43.13 7.94
CA ALA A 209 24.50 43.35 8.24
C ALA A 209 24.72 44.60 9.09
N LYS A 210 24.01 45.70 8.79
CA LYS A 210 24.03 46.92 9.62
C LYS A 210 23.49 46.67 11.02
N ARG A 211 22.35 45.99 11.16
CA ARG A 211 21.75 45.69 12.47
C ARG A 211 22.61 44.74 13.30
N VAL A 212 23.27 43.76 12.68
CA VAL A 212 24.24 42.87 13.35
C VAL A 212 25.49 43.64 13.79
N ALA A 213 25.98 44.57 12.96
CA ALA A 213 27.09 45.45 13.33
C ALA A 213 26.72 46.37 14.50
N ASP A 214 25.52 46.95 14.50
CA ASP A 214 25.00 47.79 15.58
C ASP A 214 24.88 46.99 16.89
N VAL A 215 24.37 45.76 16.84
CA VAL A 215 24.31 44.84 18.01
C VAL A 215 25.72 44.51 18.52
N ASN A 216 26.68 44.22 17.63
CA ASN A 216 28.07 43.97 18.01
C ASN A 216 28.77 45.20 18.61
N ASN A 217 28.43 46.41 18.15
CA ASN A 217 28.95 47.65 18.73
C ASN A 217 28.32 47.93 20.10
N THR A 218 27.05 47.59 20.28
CA THR A 218 26.35 47.73 21.57
C THR A 218 26.90 46.76 22.60
N THR A 219 27.18 45.50 22.22
CA THR A 219 27.85 44.53 23.10
C THR A 219 29.30 44.89 23.40
N ARG A 220 30.05 45.46 22.44
CA ARG A 220 31.40 46.01 22.70
C ARG A 220 31.38 47.23 23.62
N SER A 221 30.41 48.13 23.47
CA SER A 221 30.24 49.29 24.35
C SER A 221 29.83 48.89 25.78
N ALA A 222 28.96 47.88 25.91
CA ALA A 222 28.62 47.28 27.20
C ALA A 222 29.82 46.59 27.89
N ARG A 223 30.76 46.00 27.12
CA ARG A 223 32.02 45.45 27.64
C ARG A 223 33.07 46.52 27.98
N ALA A 224 33.07 47.65 27.28
CA ALA A 224 33.99 48.77 27.54
C ALA A 224 33.57 49.60 28.76
N ASN A 225 32.30 49.52 29.18
CA ASN A 225 31.76 50.25 30.33
C ASN A 225 31.63 49.39 31.60
N VAL A 226 32.39 48.30 31.70
CA VAL A 226 32.66 47.67 33.00
C VAL A 226 33.62 48.59 33.74
N PRO A 227 33.23 49.20 34.88
CA PRO A 227 34.16 50.04 35.64
C PRO A 227 35.33 49.15 36.06
N LYS A 228 36.55 49.52 35.69
CA LYS A 228 37.76 48.86 36.19
C LYS A 228 37.75 49.01 37.71
N GLN A 229 37.31 47.97 38.42
CA GLN A 229 37.42 47.89 39.87
C GLN A 229 38.90 48.13 40.21
N ARG A 230 39.15 49.18 41.01
CA ARG A 230 40.46 49.45 41.56
C ARG A 230 40.80 48.27 42.48
N LEU A 231 41.62 47.35 42.00
CA LEU A 231 42.22 46.31 42.81
C LEU A 231 42.97 46.99 43.96
N THR A 232 42.62 46.64 45.19
CA THR A 232 43.31 47.09 46.41
C THR A 232 44.73 46.55 46.42
N ASP A 233 45.65 47.28 47.05
CA ASP A 233 47.10 47.02 46.92
C ASP A 233 47.52 45.63 47.44
N GLU A 234 46.71 45.00 48.30
CA GLU A 234 46.89 43.60 48.74
C GLU A 234 46.75 42.58 47.59
N GLN A 235 45.85 42.83 46.63
CA GLN A 235 45.65 41.94 45.48
C GLN A 235 46.77 42.06 44.45
N LYS A 236 47.43 43.22 44.38
CA LYS A 236 48.62 43.41 43.54
C LYS A 236 49.85 42.74 44.14
N LEU A 237 49.97 42.72 45.48
CA LEU A 237 51.03 42.02 46.19
C LEU A 237 50.95 40.51 45.99
N ALA A 238 49.75 39.93 46.01
CA ALA A 238 49.55 38.50 45.77
C ALA A 238 49.99 38.07 44.35
N ALA A 239 49.74 38.89 43.33
CA ALA A 239 50.11 38.59 41.95
C ALA A 239 51.64 38.68 41.66
N VAL A 240 52.40 39.33 42.54
CA VAL A 240 53.87 39.45 42.43
C VAL A 240 54.59 38.36 43.23
N LEU A 241 53.92 37.79 44.25
CA LEU A 241 54.49 36.77 45.12
C LEU A 241 54.34 35.33 44.61
N ASP A 242 53.52 35.10 43.58
CA ASP A 242 53.49 33.83 42.84
C ASP A 242 54.14 34.01 41.45
N PRO A 243 55.46 33.82 41.32
CA PRO A 243 56.09 33.57 40.03
C PRO A 243 56.02 32.06 39.72
N THR A 244 55.25 31.70 38.71
CA THR A 244 55.57 30.56 37.84
C THR A 244 56.16 31.08 36.55
#